data_AF-A0A537LPX5-F1
#
_entry.id   AF-A0A537LPX5-F1
#
_cell.length_a   1.000
_cell.length_b   1.000
_cell.length_c   1.000
_cell.angle_alpha   90.00
_cell.angle_beta   90.00
_cell.angle_gamma   90.00
#
_symmetry.space_group_name_H-M   'P 1'
#
loop_
_entity.id
_entity.type
_entity.pdbx_description
1 polymer ?
#
loop_
_entity_poly.entity_id
_entity_poly.type
_entity_poly.pdbx_seq_one_letter_code
_entity_poly.pdbx_strand_id
1 'polypeptide(L)'
;MTKQVPLLIIGAGPYGLAMAAYAGHRRLDYVICGHPMDFWKSNMPRGMLLRSSWDWHIDPLGVHTLQAYASAHNVNTDRAEPIPLDLFLRYAAWFQQEKAIQALPALVHRLEHVHDGFAATLDNQETITARHVLVAPGFRYFKQIPAELTHMLPPHRFSHSCDLVRFEPLAGKRCLIIGGRQSAFEWAALLCECGAAAVHVCHRHDTPKFDASDWSWVRALVEATATNPTWYRTLSAGQREEITRRFWAEGRLKLEPWLAPRISHDAIAVWPRSRMIA
;
A
#
# COMPACT_ATOMS: atom_id res chain seq x y z
N MET A 1 5.62 -28.20 18.51
CA MET A 1 5.08 -27.61 19.74
C MET A 1 4.20 -26.43 19.33
N THR A 2 2.95 -26.37 19.80
CA THR A 2 2.04 -25.26 19.49
C THR A 2 2.43 -24.05 20.33
N LYS A 3 2.80 -22.93 19.69
CA LYS A 3 3.14 -21.69 20.41
C LYS A 3 1.86 -20.93 20.75
N GLN A 4 1.61 -20.64 22.02
CA GLN A 4 0.46 -19.85 22.47
C GLN A 4 0.91 -18.42 22.80
N VAL A 5 0.22 -17.41 22.27
CA VAL A 5 0.53 -15.99 22.51
C VAL A 5 -0.72 -15.14 22.77
N PRO A 6 -0.64 -14.06 23.53
CA PRO A 6 -1.78 -13.15 23.71
C PRO A 6 -2.24 -12.49 22.41
N LEU A 7 -1.30 -12.06 21.57
CA LEU A 7 -1.56 -11.37 20.30
C LEU A 7 -0.76 -11.98 19.14
N LEU A 8 -1.45 -12.37 18.08
CA LEU A 8 -0.86 -12.68 16.78
C LEU A 8 -1.10 -11.52 15.81
N ILE A 9 -0.05 -11.02 15.18
CA ILE A 9 -0.10 -10.02 14.11
C ILE A 9 0.19 -10.74 12.79
N ILE A 10 -0.77 -10.76 11.87
CA ILE A 10 -0.64 -11.35 10.54
C ILE A 10 -0.26 -10.25 9.55
N GLY A 11 0.99 -10.28 9.07
CA GLY A 11 1.53 -9.35 8.09
C GLY A 11 2.56 -8.41 8.69
N ALA A 12 3.77 -8.42 8.12
CA ALA A 12 4.91 -7.59 8.54
C ALA A 12 5.12 -6.36 7.64
N GLY A 13 4.01 -5.75 7.15
CA GLY A 13 4.03 -4.45 6.46
C GLY A 13 3.99 -3.26 7.44
N PRO A 14 3.83 -2.02 6.93
CA PRO A 14 3.82 -0.80 7.77
C PRO A 14 2.88 -0.90 8.97
N TYR A 15 1.63 -1.33 8.75
CA TYR A 15 0.64 -1.44 9.82
C TYR A 15 1.02 -2.51 10.87
N GLY A 16 1.52 -3.66 10.42
CA GLY A 16 1.97 -4.72 11.33
C GLY A 16 3.17 -4.29 12.19
N LEU A 17 4.15 -3.60 11.58
CA LEU A 17 5.30 -3.05 12.29
C LEU A 17 4.89 -1.97 13.29
N ALA A 18 3.97 -1.07 12.92
CA ALA A 18 3.40 -0.08 13.84
C ALA A 18 2.75 -0.75 15.06
N MET A 19 1.94 -1.78 14.82
CA MET A 19 1.24 -2.50 15.89
C MET A 19 2.17 -3.32 16.78
N ALA A 20 3.22 -3.94 16.20
CA ALA A 20 4.26 -4.61 16.97
C ALA A 20 5.03 -3.63 17.87
N ALA A 21 5.38 -2.43 17.37
CA ALA A 21 6.02 -1.39 18.16
C ALA A 21 5.13 -0.95 19.33
N TYR A 22 3.83 -0.77 19.09
CA TYR A 22 2.88 -0.39 20.12
C TYR A 22 2.66 -1.50 21.17
N ALA A 23 2.54 -2.76 20.72
CA ALA A 23 2.43 -3.92 21.61
C ALA A 23 3.67 -4.05 22.51
N GLY A 24 4.87 -3.89 21.95
CA GLY A 24 6.13 -3.87 22.71
C GLY A 24 6.18 -2.73 23.74
N HIS A 25 5.77 -1.52 23.38
CA HIS A 25 5.66 -0.40 24.32
C HIS A 25 4.68 -0.68 25.47
N ARG A 26 3.59 -1.37 25.18
CA ARG A 26 2.59 -1.83 26.16
C ARG A 26 3.01 -3.09 26.93
N ARG A 27 4.20 -3.65 26.67
CA ARG A 27 4.72 -4.89 27.26
C ARG A 27 3.75 -6.07 27.08
N LEU A 28 3.07 -6.12 25.93
CA LEU A 28 2.24 -7.25 25.55
C LEU A 28 3.10 -8.30 24.85
N ASP A 29 2.96 -9.57 25.22
CA ASP A 29 3.56 -10.65 24.45
C ASP A 29 2.84 -10.79 23.10
N TYR A 30 3.61 -10.78 22.02
CA TYR A 30 3.06 -10.90 20.67
C TYR A 30 3.98 -11.74 19.77
N VAL A 31 3.40 -12.24 18.68
CA VAL A 31 4.15 -12.72 17.52
C VAL A 31 3.65 -11.98 16.29
N ILE A 32 4.58 -11.49 15.47
CA ILE A 32 4.29 -10.96 14.14
C ILE A 32 4.80 -11.94 13.09
N CYS A 33 3.90 -12.34 12.17
CA CYS A 33 4.20 -13.26 11.08
C CYS A 33 4.31 -12.51 9.75
N GLY A 34 5.31 -12.88 8.95
CA GLY A 34 5.50 -12.44 7.58
C GLY A 34 6.88 -11.86 7.34
N HIS A 35 7.21 -11.66 6.06
CA HIS A 35 8.47 -11.07 5.65
C HIS A 35 8.42 -9.53 5.77
N PRO A 36 9.29 -8.90 6.59
CA PRO A 36 9.23 -7.46 6.82
C PRO A 36 9.32 -6.64 5.55
N MET A 37 8.29 -5.81 5.32
CA MET A 37 8.16 -4.91 4.17
C MET A 37 8.24 -5.59 2.80
N ASP A 38 8.00 -6.91 2.69
CA ASP A 38 8.23 -7.65 1.43
C ASP A 38 7.42 -7.09 0.26
N PHE A 39 6.13 -6.79 0.45
CA PHE A 39 5.34 -6.17 -0.62
C PHE A 39 5.94 -4.84 -1.09
N TRP A 40 6.47 -4.02 -0.19
CA TRP A 40 7.09 -2.74 -0.55
C TRP A 40 8.44 -2.92 -1.26
N LYS A 41 9.19 -3.98 -0.93
CA LYS A 41 10.48 -4.30 -1.55
C LYS A 41 10.31 -4.97 -2.91
N SER A 42 9.30 -5.81 -3.04
CA SER A 42 9.17 -6.79 -4.13
C SER A 42 8.07 -6.44 -5.12
N ASN A 43 7.07 -5.63 -4.73
CA ASN A 43 5.88 -5.33 -5.53
C ASN A 43 5.65 -3.82 -5.78
N MET A 44 6.57 -2.96 -5.33
CA MET A 44 6.57 -1.53 -5.69
C MET A 44 7.76 -1.25 -6.65
N PRO A 45 7.55 -0.47 -7.73
CA PRO A 45 8.59 -0.28 -8.73
C PRO A 45 9.70 0.63 -8.24
N ARG A 46 10.90 0.42 -8.77
CA ARG A 46 12.02 1.34 -8.58
C ARG A 46 11.66 2.70 -9.19
N GLY A 47 11.98 3.79 -8.49
CA GLY A 47 11.64 5.15 -8.91
C GLY A 47 10.23 5.61 -8.52
N MET A 48 9.44 4.75 -7.86
CA MET A 48 8.15 5.13 -7.27
C MET A 48 8.34 6.20 -6.19
N LEU A 49 7.41 7.15 -6.15
CA LEU A 49 7.36 8.21 -5.15
C LEU A 49 6.12 8.00 -4.27
N LEU A 50 6.26 8.18 -2.96
CA LEU A 50 5.14 8.04 -2.03
C LEU A 50 4.12 9.15 -2.27
N ARG A 51 2.85 8.79 -2.10
CA ARG A 51 1.73 9.73 -2.02
C ARG A 51 1.62 10.41 -0.65
N SER A 52 2.27 9.83 0.34
CA SER A 52 2.24 10.24 1.73
C SER A 52 3.33 11.28 1.99
N SER A 53 2.99 12.32 2.74
CA SER A 53 3.91 13.32 3.26
C SER A 53 4.66 12.80 4.49
N TRP A 54 5.59 13.61 5.00
CA TRP A 54 6.49 13.23 6.08
C TRP A 54 5.79 12.84 7.39
N ASP A 55 4.60 13.39 7.67
CA ASP A 55 3.77 13.09 8.85
C ASP A 55 3.08 11.71 8.80
N TRP A 56 3.12 11.02 7.65
CA TRP A 56 2.58 9.67 7.47
C TRP A 56 3.69 8.62 7.63
N HIS A 57 4.06 8.35 8.89
CA HIS A 57 5.12 7.41 9.25
C HIS A 57 4.60 6.15 9.96
N ILE A 58 5.48 5.18 10.20
CA ILE A 58 5.12 3.88 10.80
C ILE A 58 4.95 4.00 12.32
N ASP A 59 5.71 4.88 13.01
CA ASP A 59 5.72 4.91 14.48
C ASP A 59 4.41 5.46 15.09
N PRO A 60 3.60 4.66 15.79
CA PRO A 60 2.41 5.18 16.46
C PRO A 60 2.73 5.99 17.73
N LEU A 61 3.97 5.96 18.20
CA LEU A 61 4.41 6.67 19.41
C LEU A 61 5.05 8.03 19.12
N GLY A 62 5.27 8.35 17.84
CA GLY A 62 5.87 9.63 17.44
C GLY A 62 7.34 9.83 17.86
N VAL A 63 8.08 8.75 18.14
CA VAL A 63 9.48 8.83 18.61
C VAL A 63 10.47 8.58 17.46
N HIS A 64 10.33 7.45 16.78
CA HIS A 64 11.13 7.02 15.64
C HIS A 64 10.34 7.28 14.34
N THR A 65 9.98 8.54 14.13
CA THR A 65 9.26 9.00 12.95
C THR A 65 10.16 9.03 11.71
N LEU A 66 9.57 9.23 10.53
CA LEU A 66 10.34 9.39 9.30
C LEU A 66 11.23 10.66 9.36
N GLN A 67 10.75 11.73 10.00
CA GLN A 67 11.54 12.93 10.28
C GLN A 67 12.69 12.64 11.24
N ALA A 68 12.46 11.87 12.30
CA ALA A 68 13.53 11.48 13.23
C ALA A 68 14.62 10.68 12.51
N TYR A 69 14.24 9.76 11.61
CA TYR A 69 15.18 9.06 10.75
C TYR A 69 15.99 10.02 9.87
N ALA A 70 15.31 10.96 9.21
CA ALA A 70 15.96 11.94 8.34
C ALA A 70 16.98 12.79 9.10
N SER A 71 16.61 13.29 10.28
CA SER A 71 17.51 14.05 11.16
C SER A 71 18.71 13.22 11.61
N ALA A 72 18.48 11.98 12.06
CA ALA A 72 19.55 11.10 12.54
C ALA A 72 20.55 10.67 11.43
N HIS A 73 20.11 10.66 10.17
CA HIS A 73 20.91 10.18 9.04
C HIS A 73 21.29 11.29 8.05
N ASN A 74 21.13 12.58 8.42
CA ASN A 74 21.43 13.74 7.59
C ASN A 74 20.78 13.67 6.19
N VAL A 75 19.55 13.17 6.12
CA VAL A 75 18.79 13.16 4.87
C VAL A 75 18.34 14.59 4.56
N ASN A 76 18.66 15.09 3.37
CA ASN A 76 18.19 16.38 2.92
C ASN A 76 16.68 16.32 2.61
N THR A 77 15.86 16.84 3.52
CA THR A 77 14.39 16.81 3.43
C THR A 77 13.86 17.73 2.34
N ASP A 78 14.53 18.86 2.09
CA ASP A 78 14.11 19.87 1.08
C ASP A 78 14.13 19.33 -0.35
N ARG A 79 14.88 18.25 -0.58
CA ARG A 79 15.01 17.56 -1.88
C ARG A 79 14.33 16.21 -1.93
N ALA A 80 13.60 15.83 -0.88
CA ALA A 80 13.02 14.51 -0.73
C ALA A 80 11.49 14.55 -0.67
N GLU A 81 10.86 15.59 -1.23
CA GLU A 81 9.43 15.64 -1.46
C GLU A 81 9.14 15.69 -2.98
N PRO A 82 8.35 14.73 -3.52
CA PRO A 82 7.74 13.58 -2.84
C PRO A 82 8.78 12.54 -2.38
N ILE A 83 8.45 11.80 -1.31
CA ILE A 83 9.38 10.86 -0.65
C ILE A 83 9.68 9.67 -1.57
N PRO A 84 10.94 9.40 -1.93
CA PRO A 84 11.29 8.22 -2.70
C PRO A 84 11.01 6.91 -1.94
N LEU A 85 10.56 5.88 -2.65
CA LEU A 85 10.36 4.54 -2.07
C LEU A 85 11.60 4.02 -1.31
N ASP A 86 12.80 4.22 -1.85
CA ASP A 86 14.05 3.79 -1.21
C ASP A 86 14.23 4.42 0.18
N LEU A 87 13.93 5.72 0.31
CA LEU A 87 14.02 6.42 1.58
C LEU A 87 13.04 5.83 2.60
N PHE A 88 11.81 5.54 2.17
CA PHE A 88 10.81 4.90 3.04
C PHE A 88 11.21 3.49 3.46
N LEU A 89 11.82 2.70 2.56
CA LEU A 89 12.32 1.35 2.89
C LEU A 89 13.48 1.40 3.89
N ARG A 90 14.41 2.35 3.75
CA ARG A 90 15.50 2.56 4.72
C ARG A 90 14.97 3.00 6.07
N TYR A 91 13.99 3.91 6.09
CA TYR A 91 13.28 4.28 7.30
C TYR A 91 12.62 3.07 7.97
N ALA A 92 11.88 2.25 7.22
CA ALA A 92 11.18 1.09 7.78
C ALA A 92 12.15 0.06 8.37
N ALA A 93 13.31 -0.14 7.74
CA ALA A 93 14.36 -1.00 8.27
C ALA A 93 14.96 -0.46 9.58
N TRP A 94 15.28 0.84 9.61
CA TRP A 94 15.77 1.51 10.83
C TRP A 94 14.73 1.45 11.95
N PHE A 95 13.46 1.78 11.66
CA PHE A 95 12.36 1.70 12.62
C PHE A 95 12.21 0.30 13.22
N GLN A 96 12.28 -0.74 12.38
CA GLN A 96 12.21 -2.12 12.85
C GLN A 96 13.34 -2.45 13.83
N GLN A 97 14.56 -1.97 13.57
CA GLN A 97 15.74 -2.15 14.42
C GLN A 97 15.60 -1.41 15.75
N GLU A 98 15.25 -0.13 15.73
CA GLU A 98 15.07 0.70 16.94
C GLU A 98 13.99 0.14 17.88
N LYS A 99 12.95 -0.47 17.32
CA LYS A 99 11.87 -1.11 18.10
C LYS A 99 12.15 -2.57 18.44
N ALA A 100 13.30 -3.10 18.06
CA ALA A 100 13.70 -4.51 18.25
C ALA A 100 12.63 -5.53 17.79
N ILE A 101 11.93 -5.22 16.68
CA ILE A 101 10.82 -6.07 16.20
C ILE A 101 11.38 -7.28 15.44
N GLN A 102 11.19 -8.46 16.01
CA GLN A 102 11.54 -9.74 15.39
C GLN A 102 10.31 -10.39 14.77
N ALA A 103 10.20 -10.29 13.44
CA ALA A 103 9.16 -10.99 12.71
C ALA A 103 9.52 -12.44 12.45
N LEU A 104 8.58 -13.34 12.71
CA LEU A 104 8.67 -14.73 12.26
C LEU A 104 8.52 -14.75 10.73
N PRO A 105 9.54 -15.18 9.97
CA PRO A 105 9.53 -15.14 8.51
C PRO A 105 8.71 -16.30 7.93
N ALA A 106 7.44 -16.38 8.31
CA ALA A 106 6.47 -17.38 7.87
C ALA A 106 5.14 -16.68 7.57
N LEU A 107 4.45 -17.13 6.53
CA LEU A 107 3.12 -16.61 6.17
C LEU A 107 2.02 -17.42 6.84
N VAL A 108 0.96 -16.75 7.28
CA VAL A 108 -0.26 -17.42 7.75
C VAL A 108 -1.13 -17.73 6.54
N HIS A 109 -1.38 -19.01 6.27
CA HIS A 109 -2.23 -19.43 5.15
C HIS A 109 -3.65 -19.84 5.58
N ARG A 110 -3.85 -20.13 6.88
CA ARG A 110 -5.15 -20.46 7.45
C ARG A 110 -5.30 -19.88 8.84
N LEU A 111 -6.47 -19.30 9.12
CA LEU A 111 -6.87 -18.82 10.43
C LEU A 111 -8.24 -19.38 10.78
N GLU A 112 -8.34 -20.02 11.94
CA GLU A 112 -9.57 -20.61 12.44
C GLU A 112 -9.90 -20.05 13.81
N HIS A 113 -11.19 -19.87 14.07
CA HIS A 113 -11.68 -19.65 15.42
C HIS A 113 -11.71 -20.98 16.17
N VAL A 114 -11.09 -21.04 17.35
CA VAL A 114 -11.02 -22.23 18.19
C VAL A 114 -11.27 -21.85 19.64
N HIS A 115 -12.14 -22.57 20.35
CA HIS A 115 -12.50 -22.30 21.76
C HIS A 115 -12.58 -20.80 22.09
N ASP A 116 -11.64 -20.29 22.91
CA ASP A 116 -11.56 -18.91 23.40
C ASP A 116 -10.54 -18.04 22.61
N GLY A 117 -10.29 -18.36 21.33
CA GLY A 117 -9.34 -17.62 20.50
C GLY A 117 -9.23 -18.14 19.08
N PHE A 118 -8.01 -18.18 18.57
CA PHE A 118 -7.70 -18.49 17.18
C PHE A 118 -6.52 -19.45 17.06
N ALA A 119 -6.57 -20.31 16.05
CA ALA A 119 -5.44 -21.12 15.59
C ALA A 119 -5.03 -20.65 14.19
N ALA A 120 -3.78 -20.26 14.04
CA ALA A 120 -3.18 -19.89 12.76
C ALA A 120 -2.22 -21.00 12.32
N THR A 121 -2.46 -21.55 11.13
CA THR A 121 -1.51 -22.44 10.47
C THR A 121 -0.60 -21.61 9.58
N LEU A 122 0.70 -21.85 9.68
CA LEU A 122 1.74 -21.22 8.89
C LEU A 122 2.06 -22.04 7.64
N ASP A 123 2.69 -21.41 6.65
CA ASP A 123 3.15 -22.07 5.41
C ASP A 123 4.09 -23.27 5.67
N ASN A 124 4.90 -23.21 6.72
CA ASN A 124 5.74 -24.31 7.20
C ASN A 124 4.97 -25.39 8.00
N GLN A 125 3.64 -25.34 8.03
CA GLN A 125 2.74 -26.24 8.77
C GLN A 125 2.79 -26.12 10.31
N GLU A 126 3.60 -25.22 10.86
CA GLU A 126 3.54 -24.92 12.29
C GLU A 126 2.23 -24.21 12.65
N THR A 127 1.82 -24.37 13.91
CA THR A 127 0.58 -23.75 14.41
C THR A 127 0.89 -22.81 15.57
N ILE A 128 0.33 -21.61 15.48
CA ILE A 128 0.32 -20.61 16.56
C ILE A 128 -1.12 -20.44 17.03
N THR A 129 -1.35 -20.52 18.34
CA THR A 129 -2.64 -20.17 18.94
C THR A 129 -2.57 -18.79 19.58
N ALA A 130 -3.62 -18.00 19.43
CA ALA A 130 -3.70 -16.66 20.00
C ALA A 130 -5.09 -16.28 20.50
N ARG A 131 -5.17 -15.48 21.56
CA ARG A 131 -6.47 -14.94 22.03
C ARG A 131 -6.98 -13.83 21.12
N HIS A 132 -6.07 -12.98 20.64
CA HIS A 132 -6.38 -11.89 19.73
C HIS A 132 -5.54 -12.00 18.46
N VAL A 133 -6.14 -11.63 17.34
CA VAL A 133 -5.47 -11.62 16.04
C VAL A 133 -5.68 -10.28 15.37
N LEU A 134 -4.58 -9.67 14.94
CA LEU A 134 -4.59 -8.50 14.07
C LEU A 134 -4.29 -8.94 12.64
N VAL A 135 -5.20 -8.64 11.71
CA VAL A 135 -5.10 -9.08 10.32
C VAL A 135 -4.69 -7.90 9.43
N ALA A 136 -3.43 -7.90 8.98
CA ALA A 136 -2.84 -6.88 8.11
C ALA A 136 -2.06 -7.47 6.92
N PRO A 137 -2.68 -8.33 6.09
CA PRO A 137 -2.00 -9.07 5.01
C PRO A 137 -1.53 -8.18 3.84
N GLY A 138 -1.91 -6.91 3.82
CA GLY A 138 -1.68 -6.00 2.69
C GLY A 138 -2.59 -6.30 1.50
N PHE A 139 -2.32 -5.65 0.37
CA PHE A 139 -3.22 -5.66 -0.79
C PHE A 139 -2.83 -6.62 -1.92
N ARG A 140 -1.68 -7.29 -1.80
CA ARG A 140 -1.13 -8.22 -2.82
C ARG A 140 -2.13 -9.29 -3.28
N TYR A 141 -2.99 -9.75 -2.38
CA TYR A 141 -3.92 -10.87 -2.60
C TYR A 141 -5.26 -10.45 -3.20
N PHE A 142 -5.50 -9.15 -3.37
CA PHE A 142 -6.77 -8.60 -3.85
C PHE A 142 -6.62 -7.99 -5.26
N LYS A 143 -5.77 -8.59 -6.10
CA LYS A 143 -5.62 -8.20 -7.50
C LYS A 143 -6.94 -8.41 -8.22
N GLN A 144 -7.37 -7.41 -8.99
CA GLN A 144 -8.48 -7.56 -9.91
C GLN A 144 -7.89 -7.56 -11.33
N ILE A 145 -8.03 -8.68 -12.02
CA ILE A 145 -7.75 -8.79 -13.46
C ILE A 145 -9.08 -9.08 -14.17
N PRO A 146 -9.53 -8.25 -15.12
CA PRO A 146 -10.77 -8.50 -15.86
C PRO A 146 -10.67 -9.83 -16.64
N ALA A 147 -11.63 -10.73 -16.42
CA ALA A 147 -11.59 -12.08 -16.99
C ALA A 147 -11.63 -12.05 -18.52
N GLU A 148 -12.36 -11.10 -19.08
CA GLU A 148 -12.47 -10.86 -20.52
C GLU A 148 -11.07 -10.62 -21.14
N LEU A 149 -10.22 -9.85 -20.46
CA LEU A 149 -8.84 -9.61 -20.92
C LEU A 149 -7.98 -10.88 -20.84
N THR A 150 -8.12 -11.66 -19.76
CA THR A 150 -7.34 -12.89 -19.60
C THR A 150 -7.69 -13.96 -20.62
N HIS A 151 -8.93 -13.95 -21.14
CA HIS A 151 -9.35 -14.85 -22.21
C HIS A 151 -8.85 -14.41 -23.59
N MET A 152 -8.72 -13.10 -23.82
CA MET A 152 -8.28 -12.54 -25.11
C MET A 152 -6.76 -12.47 -25.26
N LEU A 153 -6.04 -12.19 -24.17
CA LEU A 153 -4.61 -11.89 -24.21
C LEU A 153 -3.74 -13.12 -23.84
N PRO A 154 -2.67 -13.40 -24.59
CA PRO A 154 -1.71 -14.43 -24.19
C PRO A 154 -1.12 -14.14 -22.80
N PRO A 155 -0.95 -15.14 -21.91
CA PRO A 155 -0.48 -14.92 -20.54
C PRO A 155 0.86 -14.16 -20.40
N HIS A 156 1.73 -14.26 -21.41
CA HIS A 156 3.03 -13.60 -21.45
C HIS A 156 2.98 -12.18 -22.06
N ARG A 157 1.80 -11.67 -22.39
CA ARG A 157 1.59 -10.35 -23.03
C ARG A 157 0.88 -9.33 -22.13
N PHE A 158 0.57 -9.70 -20.89
CA PHE A 158 0.02 -8.78 -19.90
C PHE A 158 0.58 -9.09 -18.53
N SER A 159 0.52 -8.11 -17.63
CA SER A 159 0.83 -8.28 -16.21
C SER A 159 0.04 -7.25 -15.41
N HIS A 160 -0.36 -7.62 -14.20
CA HIS A 160 -0.96 -6.67 -13.26
C HIS A 160 0.13 -5.72 -12.72
N SER A 161 -0.24 -4.48 -12.34
CA SER A 161 0.72 -3.49 -11.80
C SER A 161 1.41 -3.98 -10.53
N CYS A 162 0.74 -4.76 -9.69
CA CYS A 162 1.36 -5.41 -8.53
C CYS A 162 2.51 -6.36 -8.88
N ASP A 163 2.56 -6.91 -10.09
CA ASP A 163 3.58 -7.90 -10.50
C ASP A 163 4.61 -7.28 -11.47
N LEU A 164 4.19 -6.32 -12.31
CA LEU A 164 5.08 -5.63 -13.25
C LEU A 164 5.77 -4.43 -12.57
N VAL A 165 6.92 -4.66 -11.96
CA VAL A 165 7.64 -3.63 -11.18
C VAL A 165 9.06 -3.35 -11.67
N ARG A 166 9.46 -4.02 -12.75
CA ARG A 166 10.69 -3.80 -13.50
C ARG A 166 10.33 -3.47 -14.95
N PHE A 167 10.92 -2.40 -15.47
CA PHE A 167 10.51 -1.81 -16.75
C PHE A 167 11.60 -1.87 -17.81
N GLU A 168 12.84 -2.19 -17.43
CA GLU A 168 13.97 -2.35 -18.35
C GLU A 168 13.68 -3.34 -19.49
N PRO A 169 13.01 -4.49 -19.26
CA PRO A 169 12.64 -5.40 -20.35
C PRO A 169 11.62 -4.83 -21.36
N LEU A 170 10.97 -3.72 -21.02
CA LEU A 170 9.99 -3.03 -21.85
C LEU A 170 10.57 -1.82 -22.61
N ALA A 171 11.88 -1.57 -22.49
CA ALA A 171 12.58 -0.58 -23.31
C ALA A 171 12.36 -0.86 -24.81
N GLY A 172 12.06 0.19 -25.58
CA GLY A 172 11.73 0.11 -27.00
C GLY A 172 10.39 -0.58 -27.32
N LYS A 173 9.61 -1.01 -26.32
CA LYS A 173 8.28 -1.61 -26.53
C LYS A 173 7.17 -0.57 -26.50
N ARG A 174 6.05 -0.92 -27.12
CA ARG A 174 4.79 -0.18 -27.02
C ARG A 174 3.92 -0.84 -25.94
N CYS A 175 3.55 -0.08 -24.93
CA CYS A 175 2.81 -0.58 -23.77
C CYS A 175 1.39 -0.02 -23.74
N LEU A 176 0.42 -0.85 -23.38
CA LEU A 176 -0.95 -0.45 -23.08
C LEU A 176 -1.20 -0.64 -21.59
N ILE A 177 -1.65 0.43 -20.92
CA ILE A 177 -2.08 0.42 -19.52
C ILE A 177 -3.60 0.52 -19.50
N ILE A 178 -4.24 -0.41 -18.78
CA ILE A 178 -5.68 -0.42 -18.55
C ILE A 178 -5.92 0.00 -17.10
N GLY A 179 -6.38 1.24 -16.92
CA GLY A 179 -6.53 1.87 -15.61
C GLY A 179 -6.27 3.37 -15.69
N GLY A 180 -6.86 4.15 -14.76
CA GLY A 180 -6.83 5.62 -14.79
C GLY A 180 -6.71 6.25 -13.41
N ARG A 181 -5.95 5.61 -12.52
CA ARG A 181 -5.68 6.07 -11.14
C ARG A 181 -4.16 6.03 -10.90
N GLN A 182 -3.73 6.36 -9.68
CA GLN A 182 -2.31 6.55 -9.34
C GLN A 182 -1.35 5.55 -10.01
N SER A 183 -1.52 4.24 -9.79
CA SER A 183 -0.60 3.24 -10.35
C SER A 183 -0.53 3.27 -11.88
N ALA A 184 -1.62 3.60 -12.58
CA ALA A 184 -1.60 3.67 -14.04
C ALA A 184 -0.70 4.80 -14.54
N PHE A 185 -0.84 6.00 -13.95
CA PHE A 185 -0.07 7.17 -14.35
C PHE A 185 1.38 7.11 -13.87
N GLU A 186 1.62 6.56 -12.68
CA GLU A 186 2.98 6.36 -12.18
C GLU A 186 3.73 5.28 -12.99
N TRP A 187 3.05 4.21 -13.41
CA TRP A 187 3.65 3.24 -14.33
C TRP A 187 3.91 3.84 -15.70
N ALA A 188 3.03 4.73 -16.19
CA ALA A 188 3.25 5.39 -17.47
C ALA A 188 4.52 6.24 -17.47
N ALA A 189 4.69 7.04 -16.41
CA ALA A 189 5.90 7.81 -16.19
C ALA A 189 7.14 6.90 -16.14
N LEU A 190 7.12 5.87 -15.29
CA LEU A 190 8.28 4.98 -15.09
C LEU A 190 8.63 4.16 -16.33
N LEU A 191 7.63 3.67 -17.09
CA LEU A 191 7.85 2.99 -18.36
C LEU A 191 8.52 3.91 -19.37
N CYS A 192 8.06 5.16 -19.46
CA CYS A 192 8.62 6.16 -20.35
C CYS A 192 10.06 6.52 -19.95
N GLU A 193 10.31 6.74 -18.65
CA GLU A 193 11.64 7.00 -18.09
C GLU A 193 12.61 5.84 -18.33
N CYS A 194 12.10 4.59 -18.38
CA CYS A 194 12.87 3.41 -18.75
C CYS A 194 12.97 3.16 -20.27
N GLY A 195 12.52 4.10 -21.10
CA GLY A 195 12.72 4.07 -22.55
C GLY A 195 11.70 3.22 -23.31
N ALA A 196 10.48 3.01 -22.79
CA ALA A 196 9.40 2.48 -23.61
C ALA A 196 9.17 3.36 -24.84
N ALA A 197 8.96 2.75 -26.01
CA ALA A 197 8.79 3.48 -27.28
C ALA A 197 7.46 4.25 -27.34
N ALA A 198 6.41 3.71 -26.70
CA ALA A 198 5.14 4.41 -26.49
C ALA A 198 4.39 3.79 -25.31
N VAL A 199 3.62 4.59 -24.60
CA VAL A 199 2.73 4.17 -23.52
C VAL A 199 1.34 4.75 -23.76
N HIS A 200 0.33 3.88 -23.85
CA HIS A 200 -1.07 4.27 -23.99
C HIS A 200 -1.80 4.00 -22.67
N VAL A 201 -2.37 5.03 -22.04
CA VAL A 201 -3.14 4.90 -20.79
C VAL A 201 -4.62 4.99 -21.10
N CYS A 202 -5.35 3.89 -20.99
CA CYS A 202 -6.78 3.82 -21.32
C CYS A 202 -7.63 3.63 -20.06
N HIS A 203 -8.67 4.46 -19.89
CA HIS A 203 -9.57 4.36 -18.75
C HIS A 203 -11.00 4.86 -19.01
N ARG A 204 -11.96 4.34 -18.24
CA ARG A 204 -13.41 4.52 -18.46
C ARG A 204 -14.03 5.83 -18.00
N HIS A 205 -13.29 6.67 -17.30
CA HIS A 205 -13.75 7.94 -16.72
C HIS A 205 -12.92 9.10 -17.28
N ASP A 206 -13.29 10.34 -16.94
CA ASP A 206 -12.45 11.52 -17.18
C ASP A 206 -11.10 11.40 -16.46
N THR A 207 -10.06 11.99 -17.06
CA THR A 207 -8.73 12.03 -16.43
C THR A 207 -8.83 12.79 -15.10
N PRO A 208 -8.41 12.18 -13.97
CA PRO A 208 -8.35 12.89 -12.69
C PRO A 208 -7.50 14.15 -12.76
N LYS A 209 -7.78 15.10 -11.87
CA LYS A 209 -6.95 16.29 -11.75
C LYS A 209 -5.65 15.97 -11.01
N PHE A 210 -4.56 16.64 -11.37
CA PHE A 210 -3.29 16.55 -10.68
C PHE A 210 -3.23 17.57 -9.53
N ASP A 211 -4.10 17.37 -8.54
CA ASP A 211 -4.29 18.27 -7.41
C ASP A 211 -3.96 17.55 -6.09
N ALA A 212 -3.42 18.30 -5.12
CA ALA A 212 -3.18 17.76 -3.79
C ALA A 212 -4.48 17.25 -3.15
N SER A 213 -4.39 16.07 -2.53
CA SER A 213 -5.48 15.50 -1.77
C SER A 213 -5.51 16.06 -0.34
N ASP A 214 -6.67 16.53 0.10
CA ASP A 214 -6.92 16.93 1.48
C ASP A 214 -7.54 15.76 2.26
N TRP A 215 -6.72 15.13 3.11
CA TRP A 215 -7.14 14.06 4.01
C TRP A 215 -7.33 14.54 5.46
N SER A 216 -7.26 15.85 5.74
CA SER A 216 -7.32 16.40 7.11
C SER A 216 -8.59 16.00 7.86
N TRP A 217 -9.71 15.90 7.15
CA TRP A 217 -11.02 15.50 7.68
C TRP A 217 -11.09 14.04 8.12
N VAL A 218 -10.20 13.17 7.63
CA VAL A 218 -10.17 11.74 8.04
C VAL A 218 -9.76 11.61 9.50
N ARG A 219 -8.94 12.53 10.01
CA ARG A 219 -8.48 12.54 11.40
C ARG A 219 -9.64 12.49 12.39
N ALA A 220 -10.66 13.33 12.18
CA ALA A 220 -11.85 13.35 13.02
C ALA A 220 -12.61 12.00 13.01
N LEU A 221 -12.63 11.30 11.87
CA LEU A 221 -13.28 9.99 11.75
C LEU A 221 -12.48 8.88 12.47
N VAL A 222 -11.15 8.96 12.42
CA VAL A 222 -10.26 8.07 13.17
C VAL A 222 -10.41 8.29 14.67
N GLU A 223 -10.43 9.54 15.13
CA GLU A 223 -10.65 9.90 16.53
C GLU A 223 -12.04 9.47 17.03
N ALA A 224 -13.08 9.61 16.21
CA ALA A 224 -14.41 9.09 16.51
C ALA A 224 -14.42 7.55 16.67
N THR A 225 -13.62 6.84 15.87
CA THR A 225 -13.50 5.38 15.97
C THR A 225 -12.84 4.95 17.29
N ALA A 226 -11.85 5.71 17.76
CA ALA A 226 -11.17 5.43 19.02
C ALA A 226 -12.08 5.66 20.25
N THR A 227 -12.98 6.65 20.18
CA THR A 227 -13.86 7.05 21.29
C THR A 227 -15.18 6.28 21.32
N ASN A 228 -15.79 6.03 20.16
CA ASN A 228 -17.00 5.24 20.01
C ASN A 228 -16.86 4.31 18.80
N PRO A 229 -16.38 3.06 18.95
CA PRO A 229 -16.16 2.14 17.84
C PRO A 229 -17.39 1.84 16.97
N THR A 230 -18.60 2.18 17.44
CA THR A 230 -19.86 1.98 16.72
C THR A 230 -20.40 3.23 16.02
N TRP A 231 -19.73 4.38 16.14
CA TRP A 231 -20.21 5.70 15.65
C TRP A 231 -20.68 5.67 14.19
N TYR A 232 -19.92 4.99 13.32
CA TYR A 232 -20.24 4.93 11.89
C TYR A 232 -21.54 4.17 11.61
N ARG A 233 -21.82 3.12 12.40
CA ARG A 233 -23.06 2.33 12.28
C ARG A 233 -24.28 3.11 12.76
N THR A 234 -24.09 4.03 13.71
CA THR A 234 -25.17 4.85 14.27
C THR A 234 -25.53 6.06 13.41
N LEU A 235 -24.75 6.38 12.37
CA LEU A 235 -25.07 7.45 11.43
C LEU A 235 -26.35 7.18 10.62
N SER A 236 -26.95 8.23 10.06
CA SER A 236 -27.97 8.06 9.02
C SER A 236 -27.37 7.51 7.73
N ALA A 237 -28.21 6.95 6.84
CA ALA A 237 -27.76 6.47 5.53
C ALA A 237 -27.10 7.58 4.70
N GLY A 238 -27.69 8.78 4.68
CA GLY A 238 -27.15 9.94 3.96
C GLY A 238 -25.79 10.41 4.52
N GLN A 239 -25.60 10.38 5.84
CA GLN A 239 -24.29 10.70 6.44
C GLN A 239 -23.20 9.69 6.05
N ARG A 240 -23.53 8.38 6.04
CA ARG A 240 -22.59 7.35 5.57
C ARG A 240 -22.26 7.53 4.09
N GLU A 241 -23.26 7.80 3.27
CA GLU A 241 -23.08 8.02 1.84
C GLU A 241 -22.20 9.24 1.57
N GLU A 242 -22.40 10.34 2.30
CA GLU A 242 -21.57 11.54 2.18
C GLU A 242 -20.10 11.27 2.53
N ILE A 243 -19.84 10.54 3.61
CA ILE A 243 -18.47 10.12 3.98
C ILE A 243 -17.87 9.25 2.87
N THR A 244 -18.61 8.25 2.37
CA THR A 244 -18.16 7.38 1.29
C THR A 244 -17.87 8.16 0.01
N ARG A 245 -18.75 9.10 -0.35
CA ARG A 245 -18.61 9.99 -1.50
C ARG A 245 -17.37 10.87 -1.37
N ARG A 246 -17.10 11.41 -0.18
CA ARG A 246 -15.91 12.23 0.10
C ARG A 246 -14.62 11.41 -0.02
N PHE A 247 -14.56 10.21 0.58
CA PHE A 247 -13.43 9.28 0.38
C PHE A 247 -13.21 8.94 -1.09
N TRP A 248 -14.30 8.67 -1.83
CA TRP A 248 -14.23 8.36 -3.24
C TRP A 248 -13.72 9.55 -4.06
N ALA A 249 -14.27 10.75 -3.85
CA ALA A 249 -13.87 11.95 -4.57
C ALA A 249 -12.39 12.26 -4.34
N GLU A 250 -11.97 12.30 -3.07
CA GLU A 250 -10.61 12.65 -2.69
C GLU A 250 -9.60 11.60 -3.19
N GLY A 251 -9.92 10.32 -3.03
CA GLY A 251 -9.01 9.23 -3.41
C GLY A 251 -9.04 8.82 -4.89
N ARG A 252 -10.05 9.25 -5.67
CA ARG A 252 -10.23 8.79 -7.06
C ARG A 252 -10.27 9.92 -8.10
N LEU A 253 -10.68 11.13 -7.75
CA LEU A 253 -10.74 12.26 -8.71
C LEU A 253 -9.46 13.08 -8.75
N LYS A 254 -8.53 12.79 -7.84
CA LYS A 254 -7.22 13.45 -7.75
C LYS A 254 -6.09 12.43 -7.95
N LEU A 255 -5.02 12.90 -8.58
CA LEU A 255 -3.72 12.26 -8.71
C LEU A 255 -2.67 13.19 -8.13
N GLU A 256 -1.55 12.62 -7.70
CA GLU A 256 -0.51 13.45 -7.08
C GLU A 256 0.06 14.48 -8.06
N PRO A 257 0.19 15.76 -7.68
CA PRO A 257 0.64 16.84 -8.58
C PRO A 257 1.99 16.59 -9.25
N TRP A 258 2.92 15.93 -8.56
CA TRP A 258 4.26 15.61 -9.08
C TRP A 258 4.24 14.61 -10.25
N LEU A 259 3.12 13.93 -10.51
CA LEU A 259 2.97 13.09 -11.71
C LEU A 259 2.76 13.91 -12.98
N ALA A 260 2.14 15.09 -12.90
CA ALA A 260 1.79 15.89 -14.07
C ALA A 260 2.97 16.15 -15.01
N PRO A 261 4.14 16.64 -14.53
CA PRO A 261 5.29 16.84 -15.41
C PRO A 261 5.89 15.51 -15.93
N ARG A 262 5.77 14.41 -15.17
CA ARG A 262 6.35 13.10 -15.55
C ARG A 262 5.58 12.39 -16.65
N ILE A 263 4.28 12.66 -16.78
CA ILE A 263 3.44 12.08 -17.83
C ILE A 263 3.28 13.00 -19.05
N SER A 264 3.76 14.25 -18.98
CA SER A 264 3.78 15.20 -20.09
C SER A 264 4.95 14.91 -21.02
N HIS A 265 4.88 13.78 -21.72
CA HIS A 265 5.92 13.30 -22.62
C HIS A 265 5.28 12.78 -23.92
N ASP A 266 5.90 13.05 -25.08
CA ASP A 266 5.34 12.71 -26.41
C ASP A 266 5.09 11.21 -26.61
N ALA A 267 5.84 10.38 -25.89
CA ALA A 267 5.67 8.92 -25.89
C ALA A 267 4.44 8.44 -25.07
N ILE A 268 3.78 9.31 -24.30
CA ILE A 268 2.64 8.95 -23.45
C ILE A 268 1.36 9.54 -24.05
N ALA A 269 0.40 8.67 -24.37
CA ALA A 269 -0.92 9.06 -24.83
C ALA A 269 -2.01 8.61 -23.84
N VAL A 270 -2.87 9.53 -23.41
CA VAL A 270 -3.96 9.27 -22.45
C VAL A 270 -5.30 9.25 -23.17
N TRP A 271 -6.08 8.19 -22.95
CA TRP A 271 -7.35 7.89 -23.61
C TRP A 271 -8.47 7.79 -22.56
N PRO A 272 -9.03 8.92 -22.11
CA PRO A 272 -10.17 8.94 -21.19
C PRO A 272 -11.44 8.43 -21.86
N ARG A 273 -12.43 8.05 -21.06
CA ARG A 273 -13.72 7.50 -21.52
C ARG A 273 -13.61 6.30 -22.48
N SER A 274 -12.49 5.59 -22.42
CA SER A 274 -12.27 4.37 -23.21
C SER A 274 -13.14 3.22 -22.70
N ARG A 275 -13.61 2.38 -23.63
CA ARG A 275 -14.32 1.14 -23.34
C ARG A 275 -13.62 -0.02 -24.02
N MET A 276 -13.58 -1.15 -23.32
CA MET A 276 -13.15 -2.41 -23.91
C MET A 276 -14.30 -2.99 -24.72
N ILE A 277 -14.03 -3.40 -25.95
CA ILE A 277 -14.96 -4.14 -26.81
C ILE A 277 -14.35 -5.54 -26.94
N ALA A 278 -15.07 -6.55 -26.45
CA ALA A 278 -14.71 -7.96 -26.56
C ALA A 278 -15.57 -8.61 -27.65
#